data_AF-A0A3N0WLK3-F1
#
_entry.id   AF-A0A3N0WLK3-F1
#
_cell.length_a   1.000
_cell.length_b   1.000
_cell.length_c   1.000
_cell.angle_alpha   90.00
_cell.angle_beta   90.00
_cell.angle_gamma   90.00
#
_symmetry.space_group_name_H-M   'P 1'
#
loop_
_entity.id
_entity.type
_entity.pdbx_description
1 polymer ?
#
loop_
_entity_poly.entity_id
_entity_poly.type
_entity_poly.pdbx_seq_one_letter_code
_entity_poly.pdbx_strand_id
1 'polypeptide(L)'
;MNIDQILDSIYILPEASKNSLQSHITEVSHPKGFCLMEADKVIPYLYFIRKGIARAYSSTSDNDITFWFGSEGQCILSMKSYVKDKPGYESIELLEDCDLYRLETESLRKLFNEDIHIANWGRKLAEAEMIKSEELIISRQFKTSLERYKDLMQNNPDLLKRVQLGHIASYLGITQVSLSRIRAEIK
;
A
#
# COMPACT_ATOMS: atom_id res chain seq x y z
N MET A 1 -10.14 -7.00 8.08
CA MET A 1 -10.40 -7.94 6.96
C MET A 1 -9.70 -9.27 7.26
N ASN A 2 -10.36 -10.42 7.10
CA ASN A 2 -9.70 -11.72 7.29
C ASN A 2 -8.74 -12.00 6.12
N ILE A 3 -7.62 -12.70 6.37
CA ILE A 3 -6.64 -13.06 5.33
C ILE A 3 -7.28 -13.80 4.16
N ASP A 4 -8.23 -14.71 4.38
CA ASP A 4 -8.96 -15.40 3.30
C ASP A 4 -9.59 -14.42 2.30
N GLN A 5 -10.26 -13.39 2.83
CA GLN A 5 -10.92 -12.37 2.03
C GLN A 5 -9.90 -11.56 1.21
N ILE A 6 -8.73 -11.29 1.79
CA ILE A 6 -7.65 -10.57 1.11
C ILE A 6 -7.12 -11.42 -0.05
N LEU A 7 -6.77 -12.69 0.23
CA LEU A 7 -6.22 -13.59 -0.78
C LEU A 7 -7.20 -13.81 -1.94
N ASP A 8 -8.48 -14.05 -1.62
CA ASP A 8 -9.53 -14.30 -2.63
C ASP A 8 -9.89 -13.06 -3.45
N SER A 9 -9.71 -11.85 -2.88
CA SER A 9 -9.91 -10.60 -3.62
C SER A 9 -8.88 -10.38 -4.73
N ILE A 10 -7.70 -11.01 -4.59
CA ILE A 10 -6.62 -10.95 -5.58
C ILE A 10 -6.86 -12.01 -6.65
N TYR A 11 -6.99 -13.27 -6.24
CA TYR A 11 -7.27 -14.40 -7.13
C TYR A 11 -7.71 -15.61 -6.31
N ILE A 12 -8.74 -16.33 -6.77
CA ILE A 12 -9.24 -17.51 -6.07
C ILE A 12 -8.22 -18.64 -6.17
N LEU A 13 -7.81 -19.16 -5.01
CA LEU A 13 -6.89 -20.28 -4.87
C LEU A 13 -7.65 -21.58 -4.53
N PRO A 14 -7.21 -22.75 -5.04
CA PRO A 14 -7.62 -24.03 -4.47
C PRO A 14 -7.30 -24.09 -2.97
N GLU A 15 -8.11 -24.82 -2.21
CA GLU A 15 -8.02 -24.86 -0.75
C GLU A 15 -6.64 -25.33 -0.26
N ALA A 16 -6.05 -26.36 -0.89
CA ALA A 16 -4.71 -26.84 -0.55
C ALA A 16 -3.62 -25.76 -0.75
N SER A 17 -3.65 -25.06 -1.89
CA SER A 17 -2.71 -23.96 -2.21
C SER A 17 -2.89 -22.78 -1.27
N LYS A 18 -4.15 -22.44 -0.93
CA LYS A 18 -4.46 -21.36 0.01
C LYS A 18 -3.92 -21.68 1.41
N ASN A 19 -4.17 -22.89 1.91
CA ASN A 19 -3.68 -23.35 3.22
C ASN A 19 -2.15 -23.36 3.26
N SER A 20 -1.50 -23.80 2.18
CA SER A 20 -0.05 -23.74 2.03
C SER A 20 0.47 -22.31 2.15
N LEU A 21 -0.06 -21.37 1.36
CA LEU A 21 0.31 -19.95 1.43
C LEU A 21 0.08 -19.36 2.83
N GLN A 22 -1.06 -19.64 3.45
CA GLN A 22 -1.41 -19.13 4.78
C GLN A 22 -0.48 -19.64 5.88
N SER A 23 0.08 -20.84 5.75
CA SER A 23 1.02 -21.38 6.74
C SER A 23 2.31 -20.55 6.89
N HIS A 24 2.64 -19.72 5.89
CA HIS A 24 3.78 -18.80 5.91
C HIS A 24 3.40 -17.37 6.36
N ILE A 25 2.12 -17.11 6.64
CA ILE A 25 1.62 -15.79 7.04
C ILE A 25 1.57 -15.70 8.56
N THR A 26 2.15 -14.63 9.09
CA THR A 26 2.15 -14.34 10.53
C THR A 26 1.41 -13.06 10.83
N GLU A 27 0.69 -13.00 11.94
CA GLU A 27 0.04 -11.76 12.40
C GLU A 27 1.03 -10.93 13.22
N VAL A 28 1.10 -9.63 12.93
CA VAL A 28 1.90 -8.65 13.70
C VAL A 28 1.09 -7.39 13.92
N SER A 29 1.25 -6.76 15.08
CA SER A 29 0.61 -5.49 15.41
C SER A 29 1.65 -4.45 15.78
N HIS A 30 1.47 -3.23 15.29
CA HIS A 30 2.39 -2.12 15.51
C HIS A 30 1.62 -0.83 15.80
N PRO A 31 2.15 0.02 16.70
CA PRO A 31 1.48 1.25 17.07
C PRO A 31 1.56 2.31 15.97
N LYS A 32 0.70 3.32 16.08
CA LYS A 32 0.79 4.56 15.30
C LYS A 32 2.21 5.16 15.34
N GLY A 33 2.68 5.64 14.20
CA GLY A 33 4.00 6.26 14.03
C GLY A 33 5.15 5.25 13.86
N PHE A 34 4.86 3.95 13.92
CA PHE A 34 5.87 2.94 13.66
C PHE A 34 6.31 2.98 12.19
N CYS A 35 7.62 3.03 11.96
CA CYS A 35 8.23 2.91 10.65
C CYS A 35 8.33 1.43 10.27
N LEU A 36 7.40 0.97 9.42
CA LEU A 36 7.29 -0.43 8.99
C LEU A 36 8.39 -0.81 7.99
N MET A 37 8.76 0.13 7.12
CA MET A 37 9.85 -0.02 6.15
C MET A 37 10.62 1.29 6.08
N GLU A 38 11.93 1.21 6.02
CA GLU A 38 12.81 2.37 5.96
C GLU A 38 13.49 2.44 4.59
N ALA A 39 13.57 3.65 4.03
CA ALA A 39 14.31 3.89 2.80
C ALA A 39 15.77 3.43 2.94
N ASP A 40 16.40 3.13 1.80
CA ASP A 40 17.80 2.67 1.71
C ASP A 40 18.09 1.34 2.43
N LYS A 41 17.04 0.59 2.82
CA LYS A 41 17.15 -0.79 3.31
C LYS A 41 16.49 -1.78 2.36
N VAL A 42 17.04 -3.00 2.32
CA VAL A 42 16.39 -4.15 1.69
C VAL A 42 15.38 -4.71 2.67
N ILE A 43 14.12 -4.79 2.26
CA ILE A 43 13.03 -5.30 3.10
C ILE A 43 12.69 -6.73 2.69
N PRO A 44 12.88 -7.74 3.58
CA PRO A 44 12.63 -9.14 3.24
C PRO A 44 11.18 -9.57 3.43
N TYR A 45 10.26 -8.62 3.67
CA TYR A 45 8.86 -8.88 3.99
C TYR A 45 7.92 -8.11 3.07
N LEU A 46 6.75 -8.69 2.86
CA LEU A 46 5.55 -7.98 2.43
C LEU A 46 4.49 -8.10 3.51
N TYR A 47 3.54 -7.16 3.50
CA TYR A 47 2.45 -7.14 4.46
C TYR A 47 1.10 -6.99 3.77
N PHE A 48 0.03 -7.46 4.42
CA PHE A 48 -1.34 -7.07 4.12
C PHE A 48 -1.94 -6.36 5.32
N ILE A 49 -2.67 -5.28 5.08
CA ILE A 49 -3.30 -4.52 6.15
C ILE A 49 -4.58 -5.23 6.59
N ARG A 50 -4.60 -5.80 7.80
CA ARG A 50 -5.83 -6.36 8.40
C ARG A 50 -6.72 -5.24 8.90
N LYS A 51 -6.12 -4.26 9.56
CA LYS A 51 -6.73 -3.08 10.16
C LYS A 51 -5.69 -1.96 10.20
N GLY A 52 -6.11 -0.73 9.90
CA GLY A 52 -5.25 0.45 10.03
C GLY A 52 -4.97 1.16 8.71
N ILE A 53 -4.12 2.18 8.77
CA ILE A 53 -3.67 2.94 7.60
C ILE A 53 -2.15 3.04 7.61
N ALA A 54 -1.55 2.83 6.45
CA ALA A 54 -0.15 3.12 6.19
C ALA A 54 -0.01 4.23 5.13
N ARG A 55 1.11 4.95 5.16
CA ARG A 55 1.55 5.81 4.05
C ARG A 55 2.93 5.40 3.58
N ALA A 56 3.18 5.51 2.28
CA ALA A 56 4.54 5.48 1.75
C ALA A 56 4.94 6.88 1.30
N TYR A 57 6.16 7.28 1.67
CA TYR A 57 6.72 8.60 1.36
C TYR A 57 8.21 8.50 1.06
N SER A 58 8.71 9.52 0.36
CA SER A 58 10.14 9.78 0.21
C SER A 58 10.45 11.15 0.78
N SER A 59 11.53 11.24 1.55
CA SER A 59 11.96 12.49 2.18
C SER A 59 12.82 13.31 1.20
N THR A 60 12.59 14.62 1.18
CA THR A 60 13.43 15.62 0.49
C THR A 60 14.15 16.50 1.53
N SER A 61 14.92 17.49 1.08
CA SER A 61 15.53 18.47 2.01
C SER A 61 14.50 19.27 2.81
N ASP A 62 13.30 19.45 2.24
CA ASP A 62 12.34 20.42 2.74
C ASP A 62 11.13 19.74 3.41
N ASN A 63 10.73 18.57 2.92
CA ASN A 63 9.55 17.84 3.39
C ASN A 63 9.50 16.37 2.93
N ASP A 64 8.54 15.64 3.52
CA ASP A 64 8.14 14.31 3.04
C ASP A 64 7.09 14.41 1.92
N ILE A 65 7.39 13.76 0.80
CA ILE A 65 6.46 13.60 -0.32
C ILE A 65 5.76 12.25 -0.17
N THR A 66 4.50 12.28 0.26
CA THR A 66 3.65 11.09 0.34
C THR A 66 3.21 10.73 -1.07
N PHE A 67 3.43 9.50 -1.49
CA PHE A 67 3.05 9.06 -2.83
C PHE A 67 2.07 7.89 -2.84
N TRP A 68 1.81 7.25 -1.71
CA TRP A 68 0.85 6.14 -1.60
C TRP A 68 0.23 6.08 -0.21
N PHE A 69 -1.02 5.62 -0.15
CA PHE A 69 -1.71 5.23 1.09
C PHE A 69 -2.20 3.79 0.98
N GLY A 70 -2.12 3.08 2.09
CA GLY A 70 -2.64 1.74 2.26
C GLY A 70 -3.73 1.71 3.32
N SER A 71 -4.84 1.06 3.05
CA SER A 71 -5.88 0.73 4.02
C SER A 71 -6.19 -0.77 4.02
N GLU A 72 -7.19 -1.19 4.78
CA GLU A 72 -7.57 -2.58 4.96
C GLU A 72 -7.69 -3.35 3.63
N GLY A 73 -7.06 -4.52 3.57
CA GLY A 73 -7.01 -5.40 2.40
C GLY A 73 -5.90 -5.10 1.40
N GLN A 74 -5.24 -3.95 1.50
CA GLN A 74 -4.16 -3.59 0.57
C GLN A 74 -2.82 -4.22 0.99
N CYS A 75 -1.99 -4.46 -0.02
CA CYS A 75 -0.63 -4.97 0.15
C CYS A 75 0.34 -3.82 0.41
N ILE A 76 1.28 -4.02 1.32
CA ILE A 76 2.43 -3.16 1.55
C ILE A 76 3.67 -3.94 1.10
N LEU A 77 4.35 -3.45 0.08
CA LEU A 77 5.57 -4.08 -0.43
C LEU A 77 6.51 -3.02 -1.01
N SER A 78 7.82 -3.21 -0.78
CA SER A 78 8.84 -2.45 -1.49
C SER A 78 9.17 -3.12 -2.81
N MET A 79 8.78 -2.53 -3.95
CA MET A 79 8.98 -3.14 -5.27
C MET A 79 10.46 -3.39 -5.60
N LYS A 80 11.36 -2.49 -5.19
CA LYS A 80 12.81 -2.68 -5.40
C LYS A 80 13.35 -3.85 -4.59
N SER A 81 12.91 -3.99 -3.34
CA SER A 81 13.31 -5.12 -2.49
C SER A 81 12.70 -6.41 -3.03
N TYR A 82 11.40 -6.42 -3.30
CA TYR A 82 10.65 -7.59 -3.75
C TYR A 82 11.10 -8.14 -5.11
N VAL A 83 11.43 -7.29 -6.09
CA VAL A 83 11.78 -7.74 -7.44
C VAL A 83 13.28 -7.89 -7.65
N LYS A 84 14.09 -7.00 -7.07
CA LYS A 84 15.53 -6.89 -7.38
C LYS A 84 16.46 -7.15 -6.20
N ASP A 85 15.91 -7.43 -5.01
CA ASP A 85 16.68 -7.52 -3.76
C ASP A 85 17.57 -6.27 -3.54
N LYS A 86 17.02 -5.10 -3.88
CA LYS A 86 17.72 -3.80 -3.78
C LYS A 86 17.02 -2.86 -2.80
N PRO A 87 17.77 -1.96 -2.14
CA PRO A 87 17.20 -0.94 -1.27
C PRO A 87 16.09 -0.13 -1.92
N GLY A 88 14.99 0.06 -1.19
CA GLY A 88 13.88 0.94 -1.55
C GLY A 88 14.25 2.42 -1.48
N TYR A 89 13.47 3.28 -2.13
CA TYR A 89 13.53 4.74 -1.99
C TYR A 89 12.46 5.29 -1.04
N GLU A 90 11.63 4.38 -0.51
CA GLU A 90 10.44 4.67 0.24
C GLU A 90 10.58 4.30 1.71
N SER A 91 10.06 5.17 2.56
CA SER A 91 9.74 4.84 3.94
C SER A 91 8.23 4.61 4.05
N ILE A 92 7.83 3.64 4.86
CA ILE A 92 6.43 3.30 5.11
C ILE A 92 6.15 3.45 6.60
N GLU A 93 5.21 4.33 6.93
CA GLU A 93 4.82 4.64 8.30
C GLU A 93 3.34 4.31 8.53
N LEU A 94 3.04 3.80 9.72
CA LEU A 94 1.67 3.55 10.16
C LEU A 94 1.04 4.83 10.72
N LEU A 95 -0.11 5.23 10.17
CA LEU A 95 -0.80 6.47 10.57
C LEU A 95 -1.76 6.30 11.75
N GLU A 96 -1.99 5.06 12.15
CA GLU A 96 -2.77 4.62 13.30
C GLU A 96 -2.24 3.25 13.77
N ASP A 97 -2.78 2.71 14.86
CA ASP A 97 -2.43 1.35 15.29
C ASP A 97 -2.90 0.35 14.22
N CYS A 98 -1.97 -0.48 13.73
CA CYS A 98 -2.27 -1.41 12.66
C CYS A 98 -2.08 -2.86 13.10
N ASP A 99 -2.99 -3.70 12.61
CA ASP A 99 -2.84 -5.14 12.58
C ASP A 99 -2.49 -5.53 11.14
N LEU A 100 -1.44 -6.33 10.97
CA LEU A 100 -0.89 -6.70 9.67
C LEU A 100 -0.71 -8.21 9.58
N TYR A 101 -0.87 -8.73 8.38
CA TYR A 101 -0.38 -10.05 8.01
C TYR A 101 0.99 -9.88 7.37
N ARG A 102 2.02 -10.55 7.88
CA ARG A 102 3.40 -10.48 7.38
C ARG A 102 3.78 -11.80 6.71
N LEU A 103 4.41 -11.69 5.55
CA LEU A 103 4.94 -12.83 4.79
C LEU A 103 6.39 -12.56 4.37
N GLU A 104 7.25 -13.57 4.51
CA GLU A 104 8.62 -13.52 4.02
C GLU A 104 8.67 -13.63 2.50
N THR A 105 9.39 -12.70 1.88
CA THR A 105 9.56 -12.66 0.42
C THR A 105 10.22 -13.93 -0.10
N GLU A 106 11.21 -14.47 0.62
CA GLU A 106 11.88 -15.72 0.22
C GLU A 106 10.93 -16.93 0.27
N SER A 107 10.09 -17.02 1.30
CA SER A 107 9.09 -18.08 1.42
C SER A 107 8.08 -18.00 0.28
N LEU A 108 7.59 -16.80 -0.05
CA LEU A 108 6.68 -16.61 -1.18
C LEU A 108 7.34 -16.97 -2.52
N ARG A 109 8.61 -16.61 -2.74
CA ARG A 109 9.36 -17.00 -3.93
C ARG A 109 9.50 -18.52 -4.06
N LYS A 110 9.71 -19.25 -2.95
CA LYS A 110 9.74 -20.73 -2.97
C LYS A 110 8.38 -21.29 -3.37
N LEU A 111 7.29 -20.80 -2.77
CA LEU A 111 5.93 -21.23 -3.11
C LEU A 111 5.59 -21.02 -4.59
N PHE A 112 6.05 -19.92 -5.21
CA PHE A 112 5.85 -19.71 -6.64
C PHE A 112 6.53 -20.75 -7.54
N ASN A 113 7.62 -21.37 -7.08
CA ASN A 113 8.29 -22.43 -7.83
C ASN A 113 7.65 -23.81 -7.61
N GLU A 114 6.93 -23.98 -6.51
CA GLU A 114 6.38 -25.27 -6.07
C GLU A 114 4.89 -25.43 -6.43
N ASP A 115 4.13 -24.34 -6.48
CA ASP A 115 2.68 -24.35 -6.72
C ASP A 115 2.27 -23.32 -7.79
N ILE A 116 1.78 -23.82 -8.93
CA ILE A 116 1.33 -23.01 -10.07
C ILE A 116 0.12 -22.12 -9.75
N HIS A 117 -0.73 -22.51 -8.81
CA HIS A 117 -1.86 -21.68 -8.39
C HIS A 117 -1.37 -20.48 -7.58
N ILE A 118 -0.40 -20.68 -6.68
CA ILE A 118 0.23 -19.58 -5.93
C ILE A 118 1.02 -18.68 -6.87
N ALA A 119 1.74 -19.24 -7.85
CA ALA A 119 2.43 -18.46 -8.88
C ALA A 119 1.47 -17.57 -9.69
N ASN A 120 0.33 -18.12 -10.11
CA ASN A 120 -0.71 -17.35 -10.81
C ASN A 120 -1.34 -16.29 -9.92
N TRP A 121 -1.55 -16.59 -8.63
CA TRP A 121 -2.01 -15.60 -7.65
C TRP A 121 -1.00 -14.45 -7.49
N GLY A 122 0.30 -14.76 -7.41
CA GLY A 122 1.36 -13.75 -7.35
C GLY A 122 1.42 -12.87 -8.61
N ARG A 123 1.22 -13.47 -9.78
CA ARG A 123 1.07 -12.72 -11.04
C ARG A 123 -0.14 -11.79 -11.00
N LYS A 124 -1.29 -12.25 -10.51
CA LYS A 124 -2.50 -11.41 -10.36
C LYS A 124 -2.32 -10.26 -9.38
N LEU A 125 -1.61 -10.50 -8.27
CA LEU A 125 -1.21 -9.43 -7.34
C LEU A 125 -0.36 -8.37 -8.07
N ALA A 126 0.67 -8.80 -8.81
CA ALA A 126 1.54 -7.88 -9.54
C ALA A 126 0.80 -7.09 -10.64
N GLU A 127 -0.09 -7.75 -11.40
CA GLU A 127 -0.96 -7.09 -12.39
C GLU A 127 -1.83 -5.99 -11.74
N ALA A 128 -2.45 -6.29 -10.60
CA ALA A 128 -3.29 -5.32 -9.88
C ALA A 128 -2.50 -4.13 -9.34
N GLU A 129 -1.32 -4.35 -8.75
CA GLU A 129 -0.46 -3.26 -8.25
C GLU A 129 0.14 -2.43 -9.39
N MET A 130 0.41 -3.04 -10.55
CA MET A 130 0.86 -2.33 -11.75
C MET A 130 -0.22 -1.38 -12.28
N ILE A 131 -1.47 -1.84 -12.40
CA ILE A 131 -2.60 -1.01 -12.84
C ILE A 131 -2.81 0.16 -11.88
N LYS A 132 -2.82 -0.07 -10.57
CA LYS A 132 -2.95 1.02 -9.57
C LYS A 132 -1.83 2.06 -9.70
N SER A 133 -0.60 1.60 -9.94
CA SER A 133 0.54 2.48 -10.12
C SER A 133 0.42 3.32 -11.40
N GLU A 134 -0.03 2.70 -12.50
CA GLU A 134 -0.28 3.40 -13.76
C GLU A 134 -1.41 4.43 -13.63
N GLU A 135 -2.54 4.06 -13.03
CA GLU A 135 -3.67 4.98 -12.78
C GLU A 135 -3.24 6.19 -11.95
N LEU A 136 -2.39 6.00 -10.94
CA LEU A 136 -1.85 7.08 -10.13
C LEU A 136 -0.93 8.00 -10.93
N ILE A 137 -0.08 7.45 -11.81
CA ILE A 137 0.80 8.22 -12.71
C ILE A 137 -0.05 9.05 -13.67
N ILE A 138 -1.03 8.43 -14.35
CA ILE A 138 -1.94 9.11 -15.29
C ILE A 138 -2.73 10.21 -14.58
N SER A 139 -3.28 9.92 -13.40
CA SER A 139 -4.00 10.90 -12.58
C SER A 139 -3.13 12.12 -12.25
N ARG A 140 -1.87 11.91 -11.88
CA ARG A 140 -0.93 13.02 -11.60
C ARG A 140 -0.57 13.83 -12.85
N GLN A 141 -0.45 13.19 -14.01
CA GLN A 141 -0.04 13.83 -15.25
C GLN A 141 -1.18 14.64 -15.91
N PHE A 142 -2.41 14.13 -15.87
CA PHE A 142 -3.52 14.68 -16.66
C PHE A 142 -4.60 15.39 -15.86
N LYS A 143 -4.74 15.12 -14.55
CA LYS A 143 -5.79 15.74 -13.72
C LYS A 143 -5.28 16.94 -12.94
N THR A 144 -6.16 17.92 -12.78
CA THR A 144 -5.98 19.04 -11.86
C THR A 144 -6.04 18.57 -10.40
N SER A 145 -5.55 19.40 -9.47
CA SER A 145 -5.63 19.09 -8.03
C SER A 145 -7.06 18.96 -7.51
N LEU A 146 -8.01 19.71 -8.08
CA LEU A 146 -9.44 19.60 -7.75
C LEU A 146 -10.02 18.25 -8.19
N GLU A 147 -9.71 17.81 -9.42
CA GLU A 147 -10.14 16.50 -9.93
C GLU A 147 -9.54 15.36 -9.12
N ARG A 148 -8.24 15.41 -8.81
CA ARG A 148 -7.59 14.41 -7.94
C ARG A 148 -8.22 14.36 -6.55
N TYR A 149 -8.62 15.49 -5.99
CA TYR A 149 -9.32 15.53 -4.71
C TYR A 149 -10.73 14.91 -4.80
N LYS A 150 -11.47 15.16 -5.88
CA LYS A 150 -12.78 14.53 -6.13
C LYS A 150 -12.66 13.02 -6.29
N ASP A 151 -11.66 12.53 -7.03
CA ASP A 151 -11.38 11.10 -7.14
C ASP A 151 -11.12 10.48 -5.76
N LEU A 152 -10.31 11.14 -4.93
CA LEU A 152 -10.02 10.68 -3.57
C LEU A 152 -11.28 10.61 -2.70
N MET A 153 -12.16 11.62 -2.79
CA MET A 153 -13.46 11.62 -2.10
C MET A 153 -14.35 10.46 -2.52
N GLN A 154 -14.34 10.11 -3.81
CA GLN A 154 -15.19 9.06 -4.35
C GLN A 154 -14.63 7.65 -4.05
N ASN A 155 -13.34 7.46 -4.26
CA ASN A 155 -12.72 6.13 -4.25
C ASN A 155 -12.20 5.74 -2.86
N ASN A 156 -11.75 6.71 -2.06
CA ASN A 156 -11.19 6.44 -0.72
C ASN A 156 -11.68 7.47 0.32
N PRO A 157 -13.00 7.65 0.52
CA PRO A 157 -13.56 8.64 1.44
C PRO A 157 -13.08 8.48 2.89
N ASP A 158 -12.72 7.27 3.30
CA ASP A 158 -12.28 7.01 4.67
C ASP A 158 -10.88 7.55 4.98
N LEU A 159 -10.02 7.69 3.96
CA LEU A 159 -8.73 8.37 4.13
C LEU A 159 -8.93 9.82 4.58
N LEU A 160 -9.96 10.50 4.06
CA LEU A 160 -10.26 11.89 4.42
C LEU A 160 -10.69 12.09 5.87
N LYS A 161 -11.15 11.02 6.53
CA LYS A 161 -11.57 11.03 7.94
C LYS A 161 -10.44 10.64 8.89
N ARG A 162 -9.54 9.77 8.44
CA ARG A 162 -8.52 9.12 9.29
C ARG A 162 -7.11 9.71 9.10
N VAL A 163 -6.82 10.30 7.95
CA VAL A 163 -5.48 10.82 7.61
C VAL A 163 -5.39 12.32 7.83
N GLN A 164 -4.25 12.77 8.36
CA GLN A 164 -3.98 14.20 8.56
C GLN A 164 -3.97 14.97 7.23
N LEU A 165 -4.51 16.18 7.26
CA LEU A 165 -4.69 17.00 6.05
C LEU A 165 -3.37 17.28 5.31
N GLY A 166 -2.25 17.42 6.03
CA GLY A 166 -0.93 17.61 5.45
C GLY A 166 -0.47 16.43 4.59
N HIS A 167 -0.72 15.18 5.02
CA HIS A 167 -0.40 14.00 4.23
C HIS A 167 -1.30 13.87 3.01
N ILE A 168 -2.59 14.19 3.14
CA ILE A 168 -3.51 14.23 1.99
C ILE A 168 -3.07 15.28 0.97
N ALA A 169 -2.67 16.48 1.43
CA ALA A 169 -2.18 17.53 0.55
C ALA A 169 -0.91 17.09 -0.20
N SER A 170 0.05 16.49 0.53
CA SER A 170 1.28 15.92 -0.03
C SER A 170 0.98 14.85 -1.11
N TYR A 171 0.07 13.91 -0.81
CA TYR A 171 -0.38 12.88 -1.76
C TYR A 171 -1.01 13.44 -3.04
N LEU A 172 -1.77 14.53 -2.91
CA LEU A 172 -2.39 15.23 -4.04
C LEU A 172 -1.42 16.14 -4.80
N GLY A 173 -0.18 16.28 -4.32
CA GLY A 173 0.85 17.14 -4.92
C GLY A 173 0.56 18.63 -4.75
N ILE A 174 -0.07 19.04 -3.64
CA ILE A 174 -0.41 20.44 -3.35
C ILE A 174 -0.07 20.80 -1.90
N THR A 175 -0.06 22.11 -1.60
CA THR A 175 0.08 22.57 -0.22
C THR A 175 -1.19 22.35 0.58
N GLN A 176 -1.07 22.24 1.90
CA GLN A 176 -2.22 22.13 2.81
C GLN A 176 -3.16 23.35 2.71
N VAL A 177 -2.61 24.55 2.42
CA VAL A 177 -3.39 25.76 2.16
C VAL A 177 -4.22 25.61 0.89
N SER A 178 -3.62 25.15 -0.21
CA SER A 178 -4.34 24.89 -1.47
C SER A 178 -5.45 23.86 -1.30
N LEU A 179 -5.19 22.78 -0.55
CA LEU A 179 -6.21 21.78 -0.24
C LEU A 179 -7.36 22.37 0.60
N SER A 180 -7.05 23.23 1.56
CA SER A 180 -8.07 23.90 2.37
C SER A 180 -8.99 24.78 1.53
N ARG A 181 -8.43 25.49 0.52
CA ARG A 181 -9.23 26.28 -0.44
C ARG A 181 -10.13 25.38 -1.29
N ILE A 182 -9.61 24.30 -1.87
CA ILE A 182 -10.39 23.33 -2.65
C ILE A 182 -11.58 22.78 -1.83
N ARG A 183 -11.35 22.45 -0.56
CA ARG A 183 -12.40 21.94 0.35
C ARG A 183 -13.49 22.98 0.64
N ALA A 184 -13.16 24.27 0.63
CA ALA A 184 -14.14 25.34 0.82
C ALA A 184 -15.00 25.57 -0.44
N GLU A 185 -14.45 25.35 -1.63
CA GLU A 185 -15.17 25.49 -2.92
C GLU A 185 -16.20 24.38 -3.18
N ILE A 186 -16.04 23.21 -2.55
CA ILE A 186 -16.92 22.04 -2.72
C ILE A 186 -18.04 21.99 -1.66
N LYS A 187 -17.96 22.83 -0.63
CA LYS A 187 -19.03 23.00 0.36
C LYS A 187 -20.16 23.86 -0.20
#